data_AF-A0A7C5Y709-F1
#
_entry.id   AF-A0A7C5Y709-F1
#
_cell.length_a   1.000
_cell.length_b   1.000
_cell.length_c   1.000
_cell.angle_alpha   90.00
_cell.angle_beta   90.00
_cell.angle_gamma   90.00
#
_symmetry.space_group_name_H-M   'P 1'
#
loop_
_entity.id
_entity.type
_entity.pdbx_description
1 polymer ?
#
loop_
_entity_poly.entity_id
_entity_poly.type
_entity_poly.pdbx_seq_one_letter_code
_entity_poly.pdbx_strand_id
1 'polypeptide(L)'
;MSIEYWLKGDIPPGPIKATVIPDIKKLASIIKQHKKPLIMIGPEIHRLSELVNGDVLGNLINISNSIKAEMIVSDSKSVRTLDSRGFKNYVIAFPLEVVQKLSSNNSNNDLAIFIGFHYYYGWLLLNYLKHYAYKNLNTMSIDPYPQPNARWTFPLLPLSIWYKNLCQLEEELKS
;
A
#
# COMPACT_ATOMS: atom_id res chain seq x y z
N MET A 1 -16.99 3.28 -10.49
CA MET A 1 -17.35 4.40 -9.58
C MET A 1 -16.16 5.35 -9.52
N SER A 2 -16.35 6.61 -9.92
CA SER A 2 -15.36 7.68 -9.76
C SER A 2 -15.40 8.21 -8.33
N ILE A 3 -14.25 8.46 -7.71
CA ILE A 3 -14.18 9.16 -6.43
C ILE A 3 -14.44 10.65 -6.68
N GLU A 4 -15.45 11.20 -6.01
CA GLU A 4 -15.77 12.63 -6.06
C GLU A 4 -15.07 13.36 -4.91
N TYR A 5 -13.81 13.73 -5.14
CA TYR A 5 -12.91 14.30 -4.12
C TYR A 5 -13.42 15.61 -3.51
N TRP A 6 -14.02 16.47 -4.33
CA TRP A 6 -14.54 17.78 -3.92
C TRP A 6 -15.69 17.70 -2.90
N LEU A 7 -16.50 16.63 -2.93
CA LEU A 7 -17.56 16.41 -1.94
C LEU A 7 -17.02 16.13 -0.52
N LYS A 8 -15.75 15.73 -0.41
CA LYS A 8 -15.09 15.44 0.88
C LYS A 8 -14.14 16.56 1.33
N GLY A 9 -14.07 17.67 0.61
CA GLY A 9 -13.10 18.73 0.87
C GLY A 9 -11.65 18.35 0.56
N ASP A 10 -11.43 17.25 -0.17
CA ASP A 10 -10.10 16.86 -0.62
C ASP A 10 -9.66 17.77 -1.78
N ILE A 11 -8.39 18.18 -1.79
CA ILE A 11 -7.79 18.86 -2.93
C ILE A 11 -7.85 17.90 -4.13
N PRO A 12 -8.51 18.27 -5.25
CA PRO A 12 -8.59 17.41 -6.40
C PRO A 12 -7.17 17.00 -6.85
N PRO A 13 -6.90 15.71 -7.13
CA PRO A 13 -5.56 15.22 -7.49
C PRO A 13 -5.03 15.76 -8.84
N GLY A 14 -5.71 16.72 -9.47
CA GLY A 14 -5.44 17.18 -10.82
C GLY A 14 -5.93 16.16 -11.87
N PRO A 15 -5.41 16.22 -13.11
CA PRO A 15 -5.84 15.36 -14.20
C PRO A 15 -5.43 13.89 -14.00
N ILE A 16 -4.33 13.63 -13.30
CA ILE A 16 -3.84 12.29 -12.99
C ILE A 16 -4.40 11.88 -11.62
N LYS A 17 -5.31 10.91 -11.63
CA LYS A 17 -6.00 10.40 -10.43
C LYS A 17 -6.00 8.88 -10.39
N ALA A 18 -6.07 8.34 -9.18
CA ALA A 18 -6.14 6.90 -8.95
C ALA A 18 -7.34 6.26 -9.66
N THR A 19 -7.09 5.11 -10.25
CA THR A 19 -8.15 4.20 -10.72
C THR A 19 -8.59 3.33 -9.55
N VAL A 20 -9.88 3.38 -9.22
CA VAL A 20 -10.47 2.53 -8.19
C VAL A 20 -10.66 1.12 -8.74
N ILE A 21 -10.09 0.13 -8.08
CA ILE A 21 -10.22 -1.29 -8.45
C ILE A 21 -11.00 -2.01 -7.35
N PRO A 22 -12.31 -2.25 -7.54
CA PRO A 22 -13.10 -3.02 -6.58
C PRO A 22 -12.88 -4.55 -6.68
N ASP A 23 -12.43 -5.03 -7.84
CA ASP A 23 -12.22 -6.45 -8.10
C ASP A 23 -10.84 -6.90 -7.62
N ILE A 24 -10.83 -7.75 -6.59
CA ILE A 24 -9.62 -8.28 -5.95
C ILE A 24 -8.82 -9.17 -6.91
N LYS A 25 -9.48 -9.93 -7.79
CA LYS A 25 -8.77 -10.80 -8.76
C LYS A 25 -7.99 -9.98 -9.77
N LYS A 26 -8.59 -8.89 -10.24
CA LYS A 26 -7.91 -7.93 -11.11
C LYS A 26 -6.73 -7.28 -10.40
N LEU A 27 -6.88 -6.91 -9.12
CA LEU A 27 -5.78 -6.35 -8.34
C LEU A 27 -4.63 -7.34 -8.17
N ALA A 28 -4.93 -8.58 -7.77
CA ALA A 28 -3.95 -9.65 -7.64
C ALA A 28 -3.19 -9.88 -8.95
N SER A 29 -3.91 -9.90 -10.08
CA SER A 29 -3.32 -10.04 -11.41
C SER A 29 -2.36 -8.88 -11.74
N ILE A 30 -2.72 -7.65 -11.39
CA ILE A 30 -1.85 -6.47 -11.58
C ILE A 30 -0.59 -6.62 -10.71
N ILE A 31 -0.73 -7.01 -9.43
CA ILE A 31 0.42 -7.17 -8.54
C ILE A 31 1.37 -8.25 -9.06
N LYS A 32 0.85 -9.41 -9.50
CA LYS A 32 1.66 -10.53 -10.03
C LYS A 32 2.45 -10.18 -11.30
N GLN A 33 2.02 -9.17 -12.07
CA GLN A 33 2.74 -8.72 -13.27
C GLN A 33 4.01 -7.94 -12.96
N HIS A 34 4.16 -7.43 -11.73
CA HIS A 34 5.32 -6.64 -11.31
C HIS A 34 6.40 -7.54 -10.74
N LYS A 35 7.65 -7.30 -11.17
CA LYS A 35 8.81 -8.13 -10.89
C LYS A 35 9.49 -7.79 -9.57
N LYS A 36 9.42 -6.54 -9.12
CA LYS A 36 10.10 -6.03 -7.92
C LYS A 36 9.17 -5.14 -7.09
N PRO A 37 8.04 -5.68 -6.61
CA PRO A 37 7.15 -4.95 -5.72
C PRO A 37 7.82 -4.64 -4.38
N LEU A 38 7.39 -3.54 -3.77
CA LEU A 38 7.78 -3.11 -2.43
C LEU A 38 6.52 -2.70 -1.66
N ILE A 39 6.42 -3.08 -0.40
CA ILE A 39 5.26 -2.78 0.46
C ILE A 39 5.70 -1.80 1.54
N MET A 40 5.17 -0.58 1.51
CA MET A 40 5.37 0.44 2.53
C MET A 40 4.25 0.36 3.58
N ILE A 41 4.66 0.18 4.84
CA ILE A 41 3.76 0.00 5.98
C ILE A 41 3.92 1.18 6.92
N GLY A 42 2.81 1.87 7.14
CA GLY A 42 2.72 2.95 8.12
C GLY A 42 2.28 2.48 9.51
N PRO A 43 2.39 3.37 10.51
CA PRO A 43 2.11 3.07 11.91
C PRO A 43 0.62 2.82 12.24
N GLU A 44 -0.33 3.28 11.42
CA GLU A 44 -1.77 3.05 11.63
C GLU A 44 -2.17 1.59 11.40
N ILE A 45 -1.26 0.73 10.91
CA ILE A 45 -1.52 -0.70 10.71
C ILE A 45 -1.98 -1.40 12.00
N HIS A 46 -1.46 -0.96 13.14
CA HIS A 46 -1.82 -1.50 14.45
C HIS A 46 -3.26 -1.15 14.83
N ARG A 47 -3.63 0.11 14.62
CA ARG A 47 -5.00 0.57 14.85
C ARG A 47 -5.99 -0.14 13.92
N LEU A 48 -5.63 -0.31 12.65
CA LEU A 48 -6.44 -1.06 11.70
C LEU A 48 -6.65 -2.51 12.16
N SER A 49 -5.60 -3.17 12.64
CA SER A 49 -5.65 -4.54 13.19
C SER A 49 -6.58 -4.64 14.39
N GLU A 50 -6.50 -3.68 15.32
CA GLU A 50 -7.37 -3.60 16.50
C GLU A 50 -8.84 -3.38 16.11
N LEU A 51 -9.12 -2.49 15.15
CA LEU A 51 -10.49 -2.17 14.71
C LEU A 51 -11.20 -3.33 14.01
N VAL A 52 -10.46 -4.17 13.29
CA VAL A 52 -11.01 -5.34 12.58
C VAL A 52 -10.90 -6.62 13.41
N ASN A 53 -10.29 -6.54 14.60
CA ASN A 53 -9.97 -7.68 15.44
C ASN A 53 -9.27 -8.81 14.65
N GLY A 54 -8.26 -8.44 13.87
CA GLY A 54 -7.58 -9.32 12.91
C GLY A 54 -6.10 -9.02 12.77
N ASP A 55 -5.37 -9.94 12.14
CA ASP A 55 -3.90 -9.88 12.05
C ASP A 55 -3.43 -9.32 10.70
N VAL A 56 -3.68 -8.03 10.48
CA VAL A 56 -3.38 -7.35 9.21
C VAL A 56 -1.89 -7.45 8.84
N LEU A 57 -1.00 -7.30 9.82
CA LEU A 57 0.44 -7.42 9.57
C LEU A 57 0.82 -8.87 9.17
N GLY A 58 0.16 -9.88 9.74
CA GLY A 58 0.31 -11.27 9.32
C GLY A 58 -0.13 -11.50 7.88
N ASN A 59 -1.27 -10.94 7.48
CA ASN A 59 -1.71 -10.99 6.08
C ASN A 59 -0.67 -10.35 5.15
N LEU A 60 -0.08 -9.21 5.55
CA LEU A 60 0.94 -8.52 4.76
C LEU A 60 2.25 -9.31 4.65
N ILE A 61 2.67 -10.02 5.70
CA ILE A 61 3.81 -10.94 5.64
C ILE A 61 3.56 -12.04 4.60
N ASN A 62 2.36 -12.64 4.62
CA ASN A 62 1.99 -13.68 3.66
C ASN A 62 1.93 -13.14 2.23
N ILE A 63 1.36 -11.95 2.03
CA ILE A 63 1.35 -11.26 0.74
C ILE A 63 2.78 -10.99 0.26
N SER A 64 3.63 -10.42 1.13
CA SER A 64 5.04 -10.14 0.83
C SER A 64 5.79 -11.39 0.38
N ASN A 65 5.62 -12.51 1.08
CA ASN A 65 6.24 -13.78 0.72
C ASN A 65 5.77 -14.28 -0.65
N SER A 66 4.46 -14.20 -0.95
CA SER A 66 3.90 -14.66 -2.22
C SER A 66 4.43 -13.88 -3.42
N ILE A 67 4.60 -12.56 -3.29
CA ILE A 67 5.04 -11.69 -4.39
C ILE A 67 6.52 -11.34 -4.32
N LYS A 68 7.26 -11.91 -3.35
CA LYS A 68 8.67 -11.62 -3.04
C LYS A 68 8.94 -10.12 -2.87
N ALA A 69 8.00 -9.40 -2.25
CA ALA A 69 8.12 -7.97 -2.00
C ALA A 69 8.96 -7.69 -0.76
N GLU A 70 9.88 -6.74 -0.84
CA GLU A 70 10.52 -6.14 0.34
C GLU A 70 9.49 -5.32 1.13
N MET A 71 9.44 -5.51 2.45
CA MET A 71 8.59 -4.71 3.34
C MET A 71 9.39 -3.56 3.93
N ILE A 72 8.87 -2.34 3.83
CA ILE A 72 9.42 -1.16 4.48
C ILE A 72 8.56 -0.82 5.67
N VAL A 73 9.18 -0.79 6.85
CA VAL A 73 8.54 -0.38 8.10
C VAL A 73 9.31 0.77 8.73
N SER A 74 8.61 1.61 9.50
CA SER A 74 9.22 2.76 10.18
C SER A 74 8.89 2.81 11.67
N ASP A 75 7.97 1.97 12.16
CA ASP A 75 7.52 1.98 13.54
C ASP A 75 8.03 0.76 14.33
N SER A 76 8.34 1.00 15.61
CA SER A 76 8.93 -0.03 16.47
C SER A 76 7.99 -1.20 16.79
N LYS A 77 6.66 -1.00 16.75
CA LYS A 77 5.67 -2.05 17.08
C LYS A 77 5.58 -3.06 15.93
N SER A 78 5.64 -2.62 14.69
CA SER A 78 5.76 -3.48 13.51
C SER A 78 7.07 -4.25 13.53
N VAL A 79 8.20 -3.59 13.77
CA VAL A 79 9.53 -4.24 13.86
C VAL A 79 9.53 -5.37 14.88
N ARG A 80 9.10 -5.11 16.12
CA ARG A 80 8.99 -6.16 17.17
C ARG A 80 8.10 -7.33 16.75
N THR A 81 7.01 -7.04 16.03
CA THR A 81 6.08 -8.07 15.57
C THR A 81 6.69 -8.91 14.44
N LEU A 82 7.44 -8.30 13.52
CA LEU A 82 8.15 -9.00 12.46
C LEU A 82 9.27 -9.87 13.02
N ASP A 83 10.07 -9.34 13.96
CA ASP A 83 11.17 -10.06 14.60
C ASP A 83 10.67 -11.26 15.40
N SER A 84 9.62 -11.09 16.20
CA SER A 84 9.02 -12.19 16.98
C SER A 84 8.43 -13.29 16.10
N ARG A 85 8.04 -12.97 14.86
CA ARG A 85 7.57 -13.94 13.85
C ARG A 85 8.71 -14.49 12.98
N GLY A 86 9.96 -14.08 13.22
CA GLY A 86 11.12 -14.53 12.46
C GLY A 86 11.16 -14.03 11.01
N PHE A 87 10.39 -12.99 10.68
CA PHE A 87 10.34 -12.44 9.33
C PHE A 87 11.55 -11.54 9.08
N LYS A 88 12.37 -11.86 8.07
CA LYS A 88 13.64 -11.16 7.80
C LYS A 88 13.62 -10.26 6.56
N ASN A 89 12.61 -10.39 5.70
CA ASN A 89 12.54 -9.66 4.43
C ASN A 89 11.90 -8.26 4.60
N TYR A 90 12.42 -7.50 5.57
CA TYR A 90 12.00 -6.13 5.81
C TYR A 90 13.20 -5.20 6.01
N VAL A 91 12.99 -3.93 5.73
CA VAL A 91 13.96 -2.85 5.95
C VAL A 91 13.30 -1.79 6.84
N ILE A 92 14.06 -1.34 7.84
CA ILE A 92 13.68 -0.21 8.67
C ILE A 92 14.20 1.05 7.97
N ALA A 93 13.29 1.90 7.49
CA ALA A 93 13.66 3.14 6.82
C ALA A 93 12.56 4.19 6.97
N PHE A 94 12.95 5.48 6.92
CA PHE A 94 11.99 6.56 6.95
C PHE A 94 11.21 6.61 5.61
N PRO A 95 9.88 6.74 5.62
CA PRO A 95 9.09 6.73 4.39
C PRO A 95 9.51 7.81 3.38
N LEU A 96 9.93 8.98 3.87
CA LEU A 96 10.44 10.08 3.03
C LEU A 96 11.72 9.70 2.27
N GLU A 97 12.67 9.04 2.93
CA GLU A 97 13.92 8.60 2.30
C GLU A 97 13.64 7.54 1.23
N VAL A 98 12.69 6.63 1.52
CA VAL A 98 12.29 5.58 0.59
C VAL A 98 11.62 6.18 -0.65
N VAL A 99 10.67 7.11 -0.51
CA VAL A 99 10.05 7.73 -1.70
C VAL A 99 11.04 8.56 -2.52
N GLN A 100 12.01 9.24 -1.88
CA GLN A 100 13.08 9.92 -2.59
C GLN A 100 13.93 8.93 -3.40
N LYS A 101 14.35 7.81 -2.79
CA LYS A 101 15.09 6.75 -3.48
C LYS A 101 14.28 6.16 -4.64
N LEU A 102 13.00 5.88 -4.43
CA LEU A 102 12.09 5.34 -5.45
C LEU A 102 11.89 6.30 -6.63
N SER A 103 11.95 7.62 -6.39
CA SER A 103 11.86 8.63 -7.46
C SER A 103 13.14 8.80 -8.27
N SER A 104 14.27 8.31 -7.76
CA SER A 104 15.53 8.38 -8.50
C SER A 104 15.52 7.41 -9.69
N ASN A 105 16.19 7.78 -10.78
CA ASN A 105 16.32 6.95 -11.98
C ASN A 105 17.03 5.60 -11.74
N ASN A 106 17.60 5.40 -10.55
CA ASN A 106 18.30 4.18 -10.14
C ASN A 106 17.41 3.23 -9.34
N SER A 107 16.13 3.55 -9.14
CA SER A 107 15.19 2.65 -8.50
C SER A 107 14.91 1.44 -9.40
N ASN A 108 15.11 0.24 -8.87
CA ASN A 108 14.80 -1.01 -9.55
C ASN A 108 13.36 -1.49 -9.29
N ASN A 109 12.59 -0.78 -8.46
CA ASN A 109 11.23 -1.16 -8.11
C ASN A 109 10.26 -0.69 -9.19
N ASP A 110 9.34 -1.57 -9.58
CA ASP A 110 8.30 -1.29 -10.57
C ASP A 110 6.91 -1.08 -9.94
N LEU A 111 6.72 -1.51 -8.68
CA LEU A 111 5.50 -1.29 -7.90
C LEU A 111 5.81 -0.93 -6.44
N ALA A 112 5.17 0.12 -5.93
CA ALA A 112 5.12 0.47 -4.51
C ALA A 112 3.69 0.39 -3.99
N ILE A 113 3.45 -0.50 -3.02
CA ILE A 113 2.16 -0.72 -2.37
C ILE A 113 2.17 -0.01 -1.02
N PHE A 114 1.16 0.81 -0.74
CA PHE A 114 1.02 1.59 0.48
C PHE A 114 -0.14 1.06 1.33
N ILE A 115 0.10 0.94 2.64
CA ILE A 115 -0.91 0.57 3.64
C ILE A 115 -0.54 1.12 5.02
N GLY A 116 -1.53 1.51 5.81
CA GLY A 116 -1.37 1.83 7.23
C GLY A 116 -0.71 3.18 7.50
N PHE A 117 -0.64 4.09 6.53
CA PHE A 117 -0.22 5.46 6.81
C PHE A 117 -1.39 6.31 7.29
N HIS A 118 -1.12 7.31 8.12
CA HIS A 118 -2.10 8.39 8.29
C HIS A 118 -2.46 8.97 6.92
N TYR A 119 -3.76 9.18 6.68
CA TYR A 119 -4.28 9.52 5.35
C TYR A 119 -3.50 10.65 4.67
N TYR A 120 -3.31 11.77 5.38
CA TYR A 120 -2.59 12.96 4.87
C TYR A 120 -1.12 12.67 4.55
N TYR A 121 -0.47 11.80 5.33
CA TYR A 121 0.94 11.48 5.12
C TYR A 121 1.12 10.55 3.93
N GLY A 122 0.29 9.51 3.82
CA GLY A 122 0.22 8.67 2.62
C GLY A 122 -0.11 9.49 1.38
N TRP A 123 -1.02 10.46 1.49
CA TRP A 123 -1.36 11.39 0.41
C TRP A 123 -0.15 12.19 -0.08
N LEU A 124 0.68 12.71 0.84
CA LEU A 124 1.89 13.48 0.53
C LEU A 124 2.96 12.61 -0.14
N LEU A 125 3.23 11.41 0.40
CA LEU A 125 4.18 10.46 -0.15
C LEU A 125 3.82 10.05 -1.58
N LEU A 126 2.54 9.72 -1.80
CA LEU A 126 2.02 9.37 -3.11
C LEU A 126 2.00 10.57 -4.06
N ASN A 127 1.74 11.78 -3.56
CA ASN A 127 1.80 13.00 -4.39
C ASN A 127 3.20 13.20 -4.97
N TYR A 128 4.23 13.08 -4.12
CA TYR A 128 5.62 13.16 -4.55
C TYR A 128 5.93 12.12 -5.65
N LEU A 129 5.60 10.85 -5.43
CA LEU A 129 5.83 9.80 -6.44
C LEU A 129 5.03 10.04 -7.74
N LYS A 130 3.82 10.56 -7.64
CA LYS A 130 3.00 10.91 -8.82
C LYS A 130 3.64 12.02 -9.68
N HIS A 131 4.37 12.96 -9.08
CA HIS A 131 5.00 14.03 -9.84
C HIS A 131 6.40 13.67 -10.34
N TYR A 132 7.18 12.91 -9.55
CA TYR A 132 8.59 12.66 -9.84
C TYR A 132 8.89 11.25 -10.36
N ALA A 133 8.03 10.26 -10.12
CA ALA A 133 8.29 8.84 -10.43
C ALA A 133 7.26 8.19 -11.37
N TYR A 134 6.22 8.93 -11.80
CA TYR A 134 5.04 8.36 -12.48
C TYR A 134 5.32 7.52 -13.72
N LYS A 135 6.37 7.84 -14.48
CA LYS A 135 6.74 7.09 -15.69
C LYS A 135 7.46 5.78 -15.39
N ASN A 136 8.11 5.68 -14.24
CA ASN A 136 9.06 4.61 -13.94
C ASN A 136 8.58 3.70 -12.79
N LEU A 137 7.63 4.18 -11.97
CA LEU A 137 7.13 3.47 -10.80
C LEU A 137 5.61 3.48 -10.77
N ASN A 138 5.01 2.31 -10.60
CA ASN A 138 3.60 2.20 -10.29
C ASN A 138 3.34 2.29 -8.79
N THR A 139 2.24 2.93 -8.41
CA THR A 139 1.86 3.07 -7.00
C THR A 139 0.46 2.50 -6.78
N MET A 140 0.29 1.78 -5.68
CA MET A 140 -0.98 1.17 -5.30
C MET A 140 -1.25 1.45 -3.83
N SER A 141 -2.48 1.83 -3.50
CA SER A 141 -2.95 1.88 -2.11
C SER A 141 -3.96 0.77 -1.86
N ILE A 142 -3.72 -0.01 -0.80
CA ILE A 142 -4.64 -1.03 -0.31
C ILE A 142 -5.24 -0.65 1.05
N ASP A 143 -5.19 0.65 1.39
CA ASP A 143 -5.87 1.18 2.58
C ASP A 143 -7.41 1.12 2.45
N PRO A 144 -8.14 1.11 3.58
CA PRO A 144 -9.61 1.19 3.56
C PRO A 144 -10.12 2.54 3.04
N TYR A 145 -9.25 3.55 3.03
CA TYR A 145 -9.52 4.89 2.52
C TYR A 145 -8.85 5.06 1.17
N PRO A 146 -9.58 5.46 0.11
CA PRO A 146 -9.00 5.60 -1.21
C PRO A 146 -7.95 6.71 -1.25
N GLN A 147 -6.79 6.42 -1.85
CA GLN A 147 -5.72 7.40 -2.00
C GLN A 147 -5.73 8.00 -3.42
N PRO A 148 -6.08 9.30 -3.60
CA PRO A 148 -6.20 9.93 -4.92
C PRO A 148 -4.91 9.92 -5.75
N ASN A 149 -3.77 9.99 -5.06
CA ASN A 149 -2.46 10.19 -5.67
C ASN A 149 -1.76 8.87 -6.04
N ALA A 150 -2.35 7.72 -5.68
CA ALA A 150 -1.87 6.44 -6.18
C ALA A 150 -2.26 6.24 -7.66
N ARG A 151 -1.63 5.28 -8.35
CA ARG A 151 -2.09 4.83 -9.68
C ARG A 151 -3.36 3.98 -9.55
N TRP A 152 -3.38 3.10 -8.55
CA TRP A 152 -4.53 2.28 -8.20
C TRP A 152 -4.86 2.37 -6.71
N THR A 153 -6.14 2.29 -6.38
CA THR A 153 -6.57 2.30 -4.98
C THR A 153 -7.74 1.36 -4.76
N PHE A 154 -7.82 0.80 -3.55
CA PHE A 154 -9.05 0.19 -3.07
C PHE A 154 -10.20 1.21 -3.04
N PRO A 155 -11.45 0.74 -3.26
CA PRO A 155 -12.63 1.57 -3.05
C PRO A 155 -12.77 1.91 -1.57
N LEU A 156 -13.58 2.92 -1.28
CA LEU A 156 -13.96 3.22 0.09
C LEU A 156 -14.83 2.06 0.59
N LEU A 157 -14.37 1.38 1.63
CA LEU A 157 -15.03 0.19 2.16
C LEU A 157 -15.22 0.32 3.68
N PRO A 158 -16.31 -0.24 4.24
CA PRO A 158 -16.37 -0.56 5.66
C PRO A 158 -15.17 -1.42 6.06
N LEU A 159 -14.61 -1.20 7.25
CA LEU A 159 -13.39 -1.88 7.71
C LEU A 159 -13.50 -3.42 7.69
N SER A 160 -14.68 -3.97 8.02
CA SER A 160 -14.93 -5.41 7.95
C SER A 160 -14.84 -5.97 6.52
N ILE A 161 -15.36 -5.23 5.54
CA ILE A 161 -15.30 -5.61 4.12
C ILE A 161 -13.88 -5.42 3.59
N TRP A 162 -13.21 -4.34 3.97
CA TRP A 162 -11.81 -4.11 3.65
C TRP A 162 -10.91 -5.25 4.13
N TYR A 163 -11.05 -5.67 5.39
CA TYR A 163 -10.25 -6.77 5.94
C TYR A 163 -10.55 -8.09 5.23
N LYS A 164 -11.82 -8.39 4.95
CA LYS A 164 -12.19 -9.56 4.13
C LYS A 164 -11.53 -9.52 2.75
N ASN A 165 -11.49 -8.36 2.11
CA ASN A 165 -10.83 -8.17 0.82
C ASN A 165 -9.32 -8.34 0.89
N LEU A 166 -8.69 -7.93 2.01
CA LEU A 166 -7.26 -8.15 2.23
C LEU A 166 -6.95 -9.65 2.39
N CYS A 167 -7.76 -10.39 3.15
CA CYS A 167 -7.63 -11.84 3.28
C CYS A 167 -7.83 -12.53 1.92
N GLN A 168 -8.84 -12.12 1.14
CA GLN A 168 -9.05 -12.65 -0.20
C GLN A 168 -7.87 -12.33 -1.13
N LEU A 169 -7.29 -11.12 -1.03
CA LEU A 169 -6.10 -10.75 -1.82
C LEU A 169 -4.92 -11.66 -1.48
N GLU A 170 -4.71 -11.97 -0.20
CA GLU A 170 -3.68 -12.93 0.22
C GLU A 170 -3.89 -14.31 -0.41
N GLU A 171 -5.12 -14.83 -0.40
CA GLU A 171 -5.46 -16.12 -1.03
C GLU A 171 -5.22 -16.12 -2.54
N GLU A 172 -5.65 -15.06 -3.23
CA GLU A 172 -5.47 -14.91 -4.68
C GLU A 172 -4.01 -14.70 -5.09
N LEU A 173 -3.14 -14.26 -4.17
CA LEU A 173 -1.70 -14.15 -4.43
C LEU A 173 -0.93 -15.45 -4.16
N LYS A 174 -1.49 -16.39 -3.39
CA LYS A 174 -0.94 -17.73 -3.19
C LYS A 174 -1.25 -18.69 -4.35
N SER A 175 -2.37 -18.47 -5.05
CA SER A 175 -2.80 -19.27 -6.21
C SER A 175 -1.94 -19.06 -7.44
#